data_AF-A0A0M3I5Y6-F1
#
_entry.id   AF-A0A0M3I5Y6-F1
#
_cell.length_a   1.000
_cell.length_b   1.000
_cell.length_c   1.000
_cell.angle_alpha   90.00
_cell.angle_beta   90.00
_cell.angle_gamma   90.00
#
_symmetry.space_group_name_H-M   'P 1'
#
loop_
_entity.id
_entity.type
_entity.pdbx_description
1 polymer ?
#
loop_
_entity_poly.entity_id
_entity_poly.type
_entity_poly.pdbx_seq_one_letter_code
_entity_poly.pdbx_strand_id
1 'polypeptide(L)'
;MLMAIESSPKMNEVIACQRYCYRDLTKWPKLNKLCQAQQEFFRRLIIDLNLEQDEVIKEATRLGKTHASMAQYGLKPHFLDIWNQHFMILLERLRIDDEYDKREYLRAWSTLISFVVEWMNYTYSREMELKRKNTK
;
A
#
# COMPACT_ATOMS: atom_id res chain seq x y z
N MET A 1 6.15 -1.00 6.40
CA MET A 1 7.04 -0.11 5.63
C MET A 1 8.52 -0.41 5.79
N LEU A 2 9.10 -0.49 7.00
CA LEU A 2 10.54 -0.76 7.17
C LEU A 2 10.99 -2.06 6.50
N MET A 3 10.23 -3.15 6.66
CA MET A 3 10.52 -4.42 5.98
C MET A 3 10.47 -4.30 4.44
N ALA A 4 9.52 -3.53 3.90
CA ALA A 4 9.41 -3.31 2.46
C ALA A 4 10.57 -2.48 1.88
N ILE A 5 11.07 -1.52 2.64
CA ILE A 5 12.28 -0.73 2.35
C ILE A 5 13.52 -1.63 2.35
N GLU A 6 13.64 -2.50 3.34
CA GLU A 6 14.74 -3.45 3.48
C GLU A 6 14.78 -4.47 2.34
N SER A 7 13.60 -4.98 1.94
CA SER A 7 13.49 -5.96 0.85
C SER A 7 13.57 -5.36 -0.54
N SER A 8 13.58 -4.03 -0.70
CA SER A 8 13.71 -3.38 -2.01
C SER A 8 14.52 -2.09 -1.96
N PRO A 9 15.82 -2.14 -2.34
CA PRO A 9 16.64 -0.94 -2.49
C PRO A 9 16.03 0.09 -3.45
N LYS A 10 15.28 -0.36 -4.46
CA LYS A 10 14.59 0.53 -5.40
C LYS A 10 13.45 1.31 -4.72
N MET A 11 12.79 0.74 -3.72
CA MET A 11 11.80 1.46 -2.94
C MET A 11 12.43 2.64 -2.19
N ASN A 12 13.68 2.49 -1.72
CA ASN A 12 14.44 3.57 -1.09
C ASN A 12 14.68 4.75 -2.03
N GLU A 13 14.88 4.46 -3.32
CA GLU A 13 15.01 5.49 -4.34
C GLU A 13 13.71 6.23 -4.58
N VAL A 14 12.61 5.49 -4.72
CA VAL A 14 11.29 6.06 -5.01
C VAL A 14 10.78 6.93 -3.85
N ILE A 15 10.98 6.50 -2.61
CA ILE A 15 10.56 7.28 -1.44
C ILE A 15 11.60 8.34 -1.03
N ALA A 16 12.81 8.27 -1.60
CA ALA A 16 13.98 9.12 -1.35
C ALA A 16 14.50 9.05 0.09
N CYS A 17 14.76 7.84 0.59
CA CYS A 17 15.24 7.61 1.96
C CYS A 17 16.72 7.22 2.07
N GLN A 18 17.51 7.31 0.99
CA GLN A 18 18.90 6.82 0.95
C GLN A 18 19.84 7.56 1.92
N ARG A 19 19.45 8.73 2.41
CA ARG A 19 20.22 9.52 3.39
C ARG A 19 20.10 9.03 4.83
N TYR A 20 19.19 8.10 5.10
CA TYR A 20 18.93 7.59 6.44
C TYR A 20 19.45 6.16 6.56
N CYS A 21 20.22 5.88 7.62
CA CYS A 21 20.51 4.50 7.98
C CYS A 21 19.23 3.84 8.52
N TYR A 22 19.13 2.51 8.46
CA TYR A 22 17.92 1.78 8.86
C TYR A 22 17.41 2.16 10.26
N ARG A 23 18.33 2.37 11.21
CA ARG A 23 18.03 2.77 12.59
C ARG A 23 17.30 4.12 12.66
N ASP A 24 17.67 5.05 11.80
CA ASP A 24 17.12 6.41 11.78
C ASP A 24 15.87 6.55 10.91
N LEU A 25 15.52 5.53 10.11
CA LEU A 25 14.29 5.55 9.29
C LEU A 25 13.04 5.73 10.16
N THR A 26 13.02 5.20 11.38
CA THR A 26 11.92 5.39 12.34
C THR A 26 11.73 6.86 12.75
N LYS A 27 12.79 7.66 12.69
CA LYS A 27 12.78 9.09 13.01
C LYS A 27 12.48 9.96 11.79
N TRP A 28 12.47 9.39 10.59
CA TRP A 28 12.26 10.14 9.37
C TRP A 28 10.80 10.59 9.23
N PRO A 29 10.51 11.91 9.27
CA PRO A 29 9.13 12.39 9.33
C PRO A 29 8.27 11.99 8.14
N LYS A 30 8.86 11.85 6.94
CA LYS A 30 8.13 11.44 5.74
C LYS A 30 7.69 9.97 5.84
N LEU A 31 8.49 9.08 6.42
CA LEU A 31 8.09 7.69 6.63
C LEU A 31 6.91 7.61 7.60
N ASN A 32 6.98 8.36 8.70
CA ASN A 32 5.87 8.41 9.67
C ASN A 32 4.58 8.93 9.02
N LYS A 33 4.65 10.00 8.22
CA LYS A 33 3.49 10.50 7.46
C LYS A 33 2.96 9.47 6.46
N LEU A 34 3.83 8.71 5.79
CA LEU A 34 3.41 7.63 4.88
C LEU A 34 2.69 6.50 5.62
N CYS A 35 3.22 6.04 6.75
CA CYS A 35 2.59 5.03 7.59
C CYS A 35 1.23 5.51 8.12
N GLN A 36 1.15 6.77 8.59
CA GLN A 36 -0.11 7.38 9.04
C GLN A 36 -1.14 7.48 7.91
N ALA A 37 -0.72 7.86 6.70
CA ALA A 37 -1.62 7.90 5.55
C ALA A 37 -2.14 6.50 5.15
N GLN A 38 -1.31 5.46 5.28
CA GLN A 38 -1.73 4.07 5.05
C GLN A 38 -2.74 3.62 6.12
N GLN A 39 -2.45 3.89 7.39
CA GLN A 39 -3.35 3.58 8.49
C GLN A 39 -4.70 4.29 8.31
N GLU A 40 -4.67 5.59 8.02
CA GLU A 40 -5.87 6.40 7.84
C GLU A 40 -6.69 5.96 6.63
N PHE A 41 -6.03 5.57 5.54
CA PHE A 41 -6.71 5.01 4.37
C PHE A 41 -7.56 3.79 4.76
N PHE A 42 -6.96 2.77 5.39
CA PHE A 42 -7.71 1.57 5.78
C PHE A 42 -8.72 1.85 6.90
N ARG A 43 -8.39 2.71 7.86
CA ARG A 43 -9.35 3.13 8.90
C ARG A 43 -10.59 3.75 8.28
N ARG A 44 -10.44 4.66 7.31
CA ARG A 44 -11.56 5.29 6.62
C ARG A 44 -12.37 4.28 5.81
N LEU A 45 -11.72 3.35 5.09
CA LEU A 45 -12.43 2.28 4.38
C LEU A 45 -13.31 1.45 5.32
N ILE A 46 -12.75 1.04 6.46
CA ILE A 46 -13.40 0.13 7.40
C ILE A 46 -14.48 0.84 8.23
N ILE A 47 -14.16 2.00 8.79
CA ILE A 47 -14.99 2.66 9.81
C ILE A 47 -15.95 3.68 9.19
N ASP A 48 -15.46 4.56 8.32
CA ASP A 48 -16.27 5.68 7.84
C ASP A 48 -17.10 5.29 6.61
N LEU A 49 -16.53 4.44 5.76
CA LEU A 49 -17.17 3.97 4.53
C LEU A 49 -17.80 2.60 4.68
N ASN A 50 -17.72 1.98 5.87
CA ASN A 50 -18.34 0.70 6.20
C ASN A 50 -18.07 -0.42 5.16
N LEU A 51 -16.90 -0.38 4.51
CA LEU A 51 -16.54 -1.30 3.43
C LEU A 51 -17.54 -1.32 2.25
N GLU A 52 -18.32 -0.25 2.05
CA GLU A 52 -19.23 -0.12 0.91
C GLU A 52 -18.44 -0.20 -0.40
N GLN A 53 -18.77 -1.21 -1.21
CA GLN A 53 -17.92 -1.65 -2.33
C GLN A 53 -17.58 -0.51 -3.29
N ASP A 54 -18.57 0.29 -3.69
CA ASP A 54 -18.37 1.39 -4.64
C ASP A 54 -17.44 2.48 -4.09
N GLU A 55 -17.53 2.77 -2.78
CA GLU A 55 -16.64 3.74 -2.13
C GLU A 55 -15.22 3.19 -1.95
N VAL A 56 -15.06 1.89 -1.68
CA VAL A 56 -13.75 1.23 -1.67
C VAL A 56 -13.11 1.27 -3.06
N ILE A 57 -13.85 0.96 -4.12
CA ILE A 57 -13.38 1.02 -5.51
C ILE A 57 -12.92 2.43 -5.85
N LYS A 58 -13.72 3.45 -5.49
CA LYS A 58 -13.41 4.86 -5.73
C LYS A 58 -12.13 5.30 -5.03
N GLU A 59 -11.94 4.94 -3.76
CA GLU A 59 -10.73 5.28 -3.00
C GLU A 59 -9.49 4.51 -3.51
N ALA A 60 -9.62 3.22 -3.84
CA ALA A 60 -8.55 2.43 -4.46
C ALA A 60 -8.16 2.98 -5.84
N THR A 61 -9.14 3.36 -6.67
CA THR A 61 -8.92 4.02 -7.96
C THR A 61 -8.18 5.34 -7.78
N ARG A 62 -8.60 6.17 -6.83
CA ARG A 62 -7.92 7.44 -6.51
C ARG A 62 -6.45 7.19 -6.16
N LEU A 63 -6.17 6.21 -5.30
CA LEU A 63 -4.81 5.89 -4.89
C LEU A 63 -3.97 5.30 -6.05
N GLY A 64 -4.57 4.47 -6.90
CA GLY A 64 -3.96 3.95 -8.13
C GLY A 64 -3.55 5.06 -9.10
N LYS A 65 -4.40 6.08 -9.31
CA LYS A 65 -4.07 7.27 -10.09
C LYS A 65 -2.89 8.05 -9.49
N THR A 66 -2.90 8.25 -8.17
CA THR A 66 -1.78 8.88 -7.46
C THR A 66 -0.49 8.08 -7.64
N HIS A 67 -0.54 6.75 -7.60
CA HIS A 67 0.65 5.93 -7.83
C HIS A 67 1.13 6.03 -9.30
N ALA A 68 0.22 6.07 -10.27
CA ALA A 68 0.57 6.28 -11.67
C ALA A 68 1.20 7.64 -11.96
N SER A 69 0.86 8.70 -11.21
CA SER A 69 1.55 10.00 -11.33
C SER A 69 2.98 9.96 -10.81
N MET A 70 3.31 9.02 -9.93
CA MET A 70 4.65 8.82 -9.37
C MET A 70 5.51 7.85 -10.21
N ALA A 71 4.98 7.28 -11.30
CA ALA A 71 5.71 6.38 -12.18
C ALA A 71 6.99 7.01 -12.77
N GLN A 72 6.98 8.33 -13.01
CA GLN A 72 8.15 9.10 -13.46
C GLN A 72 9.31 9.07 -12.46
N TYR A 73 9.03 8.84 -11.17
CA TYR A 73 10.02 8.68 -10.11
C TYR A 73 10.39 7.21 -9.88
N GLY A 74 9.95 6.32 -10.76
CA GLY A 74 10.26 4.89 -10.71
C GLY A 74 9.31 4.04 -9.86
N LEU A 75 8.22 4.60 -9.32
CA LEU A 75 7.19 3.83 -8.63
C LEU A 75 6.54 2.84 -9.63
N LYS A 76 6.45 1.56 -9.24
CA LYS A 76 5.88 0.48 -10.05
C LYS A 76 4.91 -0.36 -9.21
N PRO A 77 3.92 -1.04 -9.84
CA PRO A 77 2.94 -1.88 -9.16
C PRO A 77 3.52 -2.89 -8.17
N HIS A 78 4.62 -3.57 -8.54
CA HIS A 78 5.25 -4.61 -7.69
C HIS A 78 5.65 -4.16 -6.27
N PHE A 79 5.78 -2.85 -6.01
CA PHE A 79 6.02 -2.36 -4.65
C PHE A 79 4.81 -2.56 -3.73
N LEU A 80 3.59 -2.60 -4.27
CA LEU A 80 2.39 -2.96 -3.52
C LEU A 80 2.42 -4.43 -3.10
N ASP A 81 2.93 -5.32 -3.96
CA ASP A 81 3.07 -6.74 -3.64
C ASP A 81 4.05 -6.96 -2.48
N ILE A 82 5.23 -6.29 -2.55
CA ILE A 82 6.22 -6.30 -1.47
C ILE A 82 5.61 -5.75 -0.17
N TRP A 83 4.91 -4.62 -0.26
CA TRP A 83 4.25 -4.03 0.90
C TRP A 83 3.20 -4.98 1.50
N ASN A 84 2.35 -5.58 0.67
CA ASN A 84 1.30 -6.51 1.09
C ASN A 84 1.88 -7.74 1.81
N GLN A 85 2.90 -8.36 1.22
CA GLN A 85 3.57 -9.52 1.81
C GLN A 85 4.08 -9.22 3.23
N HIS A 86 4.76 -8.08 3.42
CA HIS A 86 5.26 -7.71 4.74
C HIS A 86 4.16 -7.27 5.70
N PHE A 87 3.08 -6.64 5.19
CA PHE A 87 1.95 -6.27 6.02
C PHE A 87 1.25 -7.52 6.59
N MET A 88 1.03 -8.55 5.77
CA MET A 88 0.45 -9.81 6.23
C MET A 88 1.32 -10.50 7.30
N ILE A 89 2.64 -10.52 7.13
CA ILE A 89 3.57 -11.04 8.16
C ILE A 89 3.42 -10.29 9.49
N LEU A 90 3.18 -8.97 9.46
CA LEU A 90 2.97 -8.19 10.67
C LEU A 90 1.62 -8.52 11.32
N LEU A 91 0.56 -8.72 10.54
CA LEU A 91 -0.74 -9.12 11.05
C LEU A 91 -0.69 -10.52 11.70
N GLU A 92 0.04 -11.47 11.12
CA GLU A 92 0.22 -12.82 11.69
C GLU A 92 0.89 -12.82 13.07
N ARG A 93 1.73 -11.82 13.33
CA ARG A 93 2.44 -11.64 14.61
C ARG A 93 1.59 -10.95 15.68
N LEU A 94 0.41 -10.44 15.33
CA LEU A 94 -0.50 -9.88 16.31
C LEU A 94 -0.96 -10.98 17.26
N ARG A 95 -1.01 -10.63 18.55
CA ARG A 95 -1.53 -11.51 19.58
C ARG A 95 -3.05 -11.44 19.55
N ILE A 96 -3.67 -12.52 19.08
CA ILE A 96 -5.10 -12.80 19.15
C ILE A 96 -5.16 -14.17 19.83
N ASP A 97 -5.74 -14.23 21.03
CA ASP A 97 -5.64 -15.43 21.87
C ASP A 97 -6.48 -16.60 21.32
N ASP A 98 -7.53 -16.31 20.55
CA ASP A 98 -8.35 -17.31 19.87
C ASP A 98 -7.87 -17.55 18.43
N GLU A 99 -7.54 -18.81 18.11
CA GLU A 99 -7.02 -19.21 16.80
C GLU A 99 -8.07 -19.11 15.68
N TYR A 100 -9.35 -19.26 15.99
CA TYR A 100 -10.43 -19.07 15.03
C TYR A 100 -10.54 -17.59 14.65
N ASP A 101 -10.60 -16.70 15.63
CA ASP A 101 -10.63 -15.25 15.44
C ASP A 101 -9.40 -14.76 14.69
N LYS A 102 -8.22 -15.29 15.04
CA LYS A 102 -6.98 -14.96 14.34
C LYS A 102 -7.05 -15.30 12.85
N ARG A 103 -7.57 -16.49 12.52
CA ARG A 103 -7.72 -16.93 11.13
C ARG A 103 -8.74 -16.07 10.37
N GLU A 104 -9.90 -15.78 10.96
CA GLU A 104 -10.91 -14.94 10.31
C GLU A 104 -10.40 -13.50 10.14
N TYR A 105 -9.67 -12.97 11.11
CA TYR A 105 -9.02 -11.66 11.03
C TYR A 105 -8.01 -11.59 9.87
N LEU A 106 -7.12 -12.58 9.75
CA LEU A 106 -6.15 -12.66 8.65
C LEU A 106 -6.84 -12.82 7.30
N ARG A 107 -7.91 -13.62 7.23
CA ARG A 107 -8.70 -13.82 6.02
C ARG A 107 -9.37 -12.52 5.57
N ALA A 108 -10.00 -11.79 6.50
CA ALA A 108 -10.66 -10.52 6.21
C ALA A 108 -9.67 -9.48 5.67
N TRP A 109 -8.50 -9.34 6.31
CA TRP A 109 -7.45 -8.45 5.83
C TRP A 109 -6.92 -8.85 4.46
N SER A 110 -6.65 -10.15 4.24
CA SER A 110 -6.20 -10.67 2.94
C SER A 110 -7.19 -10.34 1.83
N THR A 111 -8.48 -10.55 2.07
CA THR A 111 -9.55 -10.22 1.11
C THR A 111 -9.59 -8.71 0.82
N LEU A 112 -9.61 -7.86 1.85
CA LEU A 112 -9.68 -6.42 1.68
C LEU A 112 -8.46 -5.87 0.93
N ILE A 113 -7.26 -6.27 1.33
CA ILE A 113 -6.02 -5.77 0.70
C ILE A 113 -5.94 -6.24 -0.75
N SER A 114 -6.24 -7.51 -1.03
CA SER A 114 -6.22 -8.03 -2.40
C SER A 114 -7.16 -7.23 -3.30
N PHE A 115 -8.39 -6.99 -2.83
CA PHE A 115 -9.37 -6.18 -3.57
C PHE A 115 -8.86 -4.75 -3.84
N VAL A 116 -8.31 -4.08 -2.83
CA VAL A 116 -7.74 -2.73 -2.99
C VAL A 116 -6.56 -2.74 -3.98
N VAL A 117 -5.63 -3.69 -3.85
CA VAL A 117 -4.43 -3.79 -4.69
C VAL A 117 -4.80 -4.08 -6.14
N GLU A 118 -5.78 -4.95 -6.39
CA GLU A 118 -6.29 -5.23 -7.74
C GLU A 118 -6.81 -3.96 -8.43
N TRP A 119 -7.65 -3.19 -7.75
CA TRP A 119 -8.18 -1.93 -8.28
C TRP A 119 -7.10 -0.86 -8.48
N MET A 120 -6.14 -0.79 -7.57
CA MET A 120 -4.98 0.09 -7.72
C MET A 120 -4.14 -0.29 -8.94
N ASN A 121 -3.85 -1.57 -9.14
CA ASN A 121 -3.06 -2.09 -10.26
C ASN A 121 -3.77 -1.92 -11.60
N TYR A 122 -5.07 -2.21 -11.64
CA TYR A 122 -5.91 -1.96 -12.81
C TYR A 122 -5.87 -0.47 -13.20
N THR A 123 -6.12 0.41 -12.23
CA THR A 123 -6.13 1.86 -12.47
C THR A 123 -4.76 2.37 -12.88
N TYR A 124 -3.70 1.94 -12.20
CA TYR A 124 -2.33 2.30 -12.54
C TYR A 124 -2.03 1.97 -14.01
N SER A 125 -2.36 0.76 -14.44
CA SER A 125 -2.09 0.28 -15.80
C SER A 125 -2.85 1.11 -16.84
N ARG A 126 -4.12 1.41 -16.57
CA ARG A 126 -4.96 2.25 -17.44
C ARG A 126 -4.39 3.66 -17.60
N GLU A 127 -3.99 4.31 -16.51
CA GLU A 127 -3.41 5.65 -16.54
C GLU A 127 -2.08 5.68 -17.31
N MET A 128 -1.25 4.64 -17.17
CA MET A 128 0.00 4.53 -17.91
C MET A 128 -0.23 4.32 -19.41
N GLU A 129 -1.26 3.57 -19.80
CA GLU A 129 -1.65 3.40 -21.20
C GLU A 129 -2.12 4.72 -21.82
N LEU A 130 -2.99 5.46 -21.11
CA LEU A 130 -3.48 6.77 -21.55
C LEU A 130 -2.33 7.77 -21.77
N LYS A 131 -1.37 7.81 -20.84
CA LYS A 131 -0.17 8.65 -20.98
C LYS A 131 0.62 8.30 -22.25
N ARG A 132 0.83 7.01 -22.53
CA ARG A 132 1.55 6.56 -23.74
C ARG A 132 0.83 6.93 -25.03
N LYS A 133 -0.50 6.93 -25.05
CA LYS A 133 -1.30 7.34 -26.22
C LYS A 133 -1.19 8.85 -26.48
N ASN A 134 -1.07 9.66 -25.42
CA ASN A 134 -0.99 11.13 -25.54
C ASN A 134 0.42 11.66 -25.85
N THR A 135 1.46 10.83 -25.76
CA THR A 135 2.85 11.20 -26.13
C THR A 135 3.24 10.73 -27.54
N LYS A 136 2.32 10.07 -28.27
CA LYS A 136 2.47 9.72 -29.68
C LYS A 136 1.75 10.74 -30.55
#